data_AF-A0A4V4JXY8-F1
#
_entry.id   AF-A0A4V4JXY8-F1
#
_cell.length_a   1.000
_cell.length_b   1.000
_cell.length_c   1.000
_cell.angle_alpha   90.00
_cell.angle_beta   90.00
_cell.angle_gamma   90.00
#
_symmetry.space_group_name_H-M   'P 1'
#
loop_
_entity.id
_entity.type
_entity.pdbx_description
1 polymer ?
#
loop_
_entity_poly.entity_id
_entity_poly.type
_entity_poly.pdbx_seq_one_letter_code
_entity_poly.pdbx_strand_id
1 'polypeptide(L)'
;MRSLWISGICGLLVVVTFVFCIPSVADALSHPTGYSFLYVMQLSVPNGVIVCVLLVLLGLVGSSSIGFAAATARITYAFARDQGLPFSQWIGKVNKNRNIPINAVLLTAAVSVLLSLINLGSSSAFYGIVTLGQAAQSLSYILAIASVLYRRIKSPETLPKARWSLGGYWRPVIINTLAITFSMNSFIWSFSPPTLPVTTTNFNPSGALFVGALVLMMATYFLRAKRLYVPPVARTRDTPNWNLSHLSTGQNIQFLTIPEEF
;
A
#
# COMPACT_ATOMS: atom_id res chain seq x y z
N MET A 1 9.54 12.64 9.63
CA MET A 1 10.00 13.62 8.61
C MET A 1 11.48 13.49 8.31
N ARG A 2 12.38 13.41 9.32
CA ARG A 2 13.81 13.15 9.07
C ARG A 2 14.04 11.89 8.20
N SER A 3 13.34 10.80 8.51
CA SER A 3 13.39 9.57 7.71
C SER A 3 12.96 9.74 6.24
N LEU A 4 11.97 10.59 5.95
CA LEU A 4 11.51 10.88 4.58
C LEU A 4 12.59 11.61 3.77
N TRP A 5 13.21 12.63 4.36
CA TRP A 5 14.29 13.36 3.71
C TRP A 5 15.52 12.49 3.47
N ILE A 6 15.91 11.70 4.47
CA ILE A 6 17.04 10.76 4.35
C ILE A 6 16.76 9.74 3.26
N SER A 7 15.57 9.11 3.26
CA SER A 7 15.21 8.11 2.25
C SER A 7 15.15 8.71 0.85
N GLY A 8 14.61 9.92 0.70
CA GLY A 8 14.54 10.62 -0.57
C GLY A 8 15.91 10.99 -1.14
N ILE A 9 16.79 11.55 -0.31
CA ILE A 9 18.16 11.92 -0.71
C ILE A 9 18.99 10.67 -1.03
N CYS A 10 18.95 9.64 -0.18
CA CYS A 10 19.65 8.39 -0.45
C CYS A 10 19.14 7.73 -1.72
N GLY A 11 17.82 7.67 -1.94
CA GLY A 11 17.24 7.11 -3.16
C GLY A 11 17.66 7.88 -4.41
N LEU A 12 17.66 9.21 -4.35
CA LEU A 12 18.10 10.05 -5.47
C LEU A 12 19.58 9.83 -5.78
N LEU A 13 20.44 9.79 -4.75
CA LEU A 13 21.87 9.53 -4.94
C LEU A 13 22.12 8.17 -5.59
N VAL A 14 21.42 7.13 -5.14
CA VAL A 14 21.53 5.78 -5.72
C VAL A 14 21.08 5.76 -7.19
N VAL A 15 19.98 6.43 -7.54
CA VAL A 15 19.50 6.48 -8.92
C VAL A 15 20.49 7.24 -9.80
N VAL A 16 20.98 8.39 -9.34
CA VAL A 16 21.94 9.21 -10.09
C VAL A 16 23.23 8.42 -10.33
N THR A 17 23.84 7.84 -9.28
CA THR A 17 25.06 7.04 -9.44
C THR A 17 24.83 5.84 -10.34
N PHE A 18 23.71 5.13 -10.21
CA PHE A 18 23.38 4.01 -11.06
C PHE A 18 23.31 4.41 -12.54
N VAL A 19 22.63 5.51 -12.87
CA VAL A 19 22.51 5.99 -14.26
C VAL A 19 23.88 6.40 -14.83
N PHE A 20 24.75 7.02 -14.03
CA PHE A 20 26.11 7.38 -14.46
C PHE A 20 27.02 6.15 -14.65
N CYS A 21 26.77 5.06 -13.93
CA CYS A 21 27.57 3.84 -14.00
C CYS A 21 27.08 2.83 -15.07
N ILE A 22 25.94 3.06 -15.73
CA ILE A 22 25.48 2.20 -16.83
C ILE A 22 26.25 2.55 -18.11
N PRO A 23 27.08 1.64 -18.68
CA PRO A 23 27.80 1.91 -19.91
C PRO A 23 26.91 1.82 -21.16
N SER A 24 25.93 0.92 -21.15
CA SER A 24 24.99 0.68 -22.26
C SER A 24 23.68 0.18 -21.70
N VAL A 25 22.59 0.90 -22.00
CA VAL A 25 21.24 0.54 -21.58
C VAL A 25 20.77 -0.73 -22.30
N ALA A 26 21.14 -0.90 -23.57
CA ALA A 26 20.76 -2.08 -24.36
C ALA A 26 21.32 -3.37 -23.76
N ASP A 27 22.60 -3.36 -23.36
CA ASP A 27 23.26 -4.53 -22.77
C ASP A 27 22.73 -4.81 -21.35
N ALA A 28 22.37 -3.75 -20.62
CA ALA A 28 21.76 -3.88 -19.30
C ALA A 28 20.34 -4.49 -19.34
N LEU A 29 19.61 -4.33 -20.46
CA LEU A 29 18.30 -4.94 -20.67
C LEU A 29 18.39 -6.37 -21.24
N SER A 30 19.41 -6.68 -22.03
CA SER A 30 19.61 -8.01 -22.62
C SER A 30 20.31 -9.00 -21.67
N HIS A 31 20.78 -8.53 -20.52
CA HIS A 31 21.55 -9.34 -19.58
C HIS A 31 20.75 -10.55 -19.05
N PRO A 32 21.34 -11.77 -19.00
CA PRO A 32 20.62 -13.01 -18.64
C PRO A 32 19.97 -13.01 -17.25
N THR A 33 20.46 -12.18 -16.32
CA THR A 33 19.91 -12.09 -14.97
C THR A 33 18.55 -11.39 -14.91
N GLY A 34 18.16 -10.65 -15.95
CA GLY A 34 16.93 -9.85 -15.97
C GLY A 34 16.93 -8.64 -15.02
N TYR A 35 18.04 -8.40 -14.30
CA TYR A 35 18.20 -7.29 -13.35
C TYR A 35 19.38 -6.40 -13.77
N SER A 36 19.07 -5.23 -14.32
CA SER A 36 20.09 -4.25 -14.77
C SER A 36 21.01 -3.78 -13.64
N PHE A 37 20.54 -3.79 -12.40
CA PHE A 37 21.36 -3.47 -11.23
C PHE A 37 22.52 -4.47 -11.03
N LEU A 38 22.28 -5.76 -11.27
CA LEU A 38 23.32 -6.79 -11.14
C LEU A 38 24.36 -6.68 -12.24
N TYR A 39 23.93 -6.34 -13.47
CA TYR A 39 24.84 -6.12 -14.58
C TYR A 39 25.88 -5.03 -14.27
N VAL A 40 25.44 -3.88 -13.77
CA VAL A 40 26.36 -2.76 -13.43
C VAL A 40 27.32 -3.14 -12.30
N MET A 41 26.85 -3.90 -11.31
CA MET A 41 27.73 -4.35 -10.22
C MET A 41 28.77 -5.37 -10.68
N GLN A 42 28.43 -6.25 -11.63
CA GLN A 42 29.37 -7.22 -12.21
C GLN A 42 30.52 -6.55 -12.97
N LEU A 43 30.26 -5.40 -13.60
CA LEU A 43 31.28 -4.63 -14.29
C LEU A 43 32.20 -3.86 -13.34
N SER A 44 31.71 -3.53 -12.15
CA SER A 44 32.41 -2.62 -11.21
C SER A 44 33.11 -3.35 -10.07
N VAL A 45 32.68 -4.56 -9.70
CA VAL A 45 33.11 -5.22 -8.45
C VAL A 45 33.30 -6.73 -8.64
N PRO A 46 34.27 -7.39 -7.96
CA PRO A 46 34.39 -8.84 -7.97
C PRO A 46 33.14 -9.59 -7.50
N ASN A 47 32.90 -10.77 -8.09
CA ASN A 47 31.73 -11.62 -7.81
C ASN A 47 31.50 -11.90 -6.31
N GLY A 48 32.56 -12.06 -5.51
CA GLY A 48 32.43 -12.30 -4.06
C GLY A 48 31.73 -11.16 -3.31
N VAL A 49 31.98 -9.91 -3.69
CA VAL A 49 31.32 -8.75 -3.07
C VAL A 49 29.85 -8.65 -3.49
N ILE A 50 29.55 -9.00 -4.75
CA ILE A 50 28.17 -9.01 -5.27
C ILE A 50 27.30 -9.99 -4.47
N VAL A 51 27.82 -11.17 -4.16
CA VAL A 51 27.12 -12.15 -3.32
C VAL A 51 26.85 -11.57 -1.92
N CYS A 52 27.85 -10.93 -1.29
CA CYS A 52 27.66 -10.29 0.01
C CYS A 52 26.58 -9.19 -0.03
N VAL A 53 26.61 -8.32 -1.05
CA VAL A 53 25.61 -7.26 -1.23
C VAL A 53 24.21 -7.87 -1.44
N LEU A 54 24.10 -8.91 -2.26
CA LEU A 54 22.84 -9.63 -2.49
C LEU A 54 22.27 -10.24 -1.21
N LEU A 55 23.11 -10.86 -0.38
CA LEU A 55 22.68 -11.43 0.91
C LEU A 55 22.17 -10.35 1.86
N VAL A 56 22.85 -9.20 1.93
CA VAL A 56 22.41 -8.05 2.74
C VAL A 56 21.08 -7.51 2.21
N LEU A 57 20.93 -7.35 0.90
CA LEU A 57 19.68 -6.90 0.29
C LEU A 57 18.53 -7.88 0.56
N LEU A 58 18.76 -9.19 0.45
CA LEU A 58 17.77 -10.21 0.79
C LEU A 58 17.34 -10.12 2.26
N GLY A 59 18.27 -9.91 3.19
CA GLY A 59 17.96 -9.69 4.60
C GLY A 59 17.12 -8.43 4.86
N LEU A 60 17.44 -7.32 4.17
CA LEU A 60 16.69 -6.06 4.26
C LEU A 60 15.27 -6.19 3.67
N VAL A 61 15.12 -6.85 2.52
CA VAL A 61 13.81 -7.11 1.91
C VAL A 61 12.98 -8.06 2.77
N GLY A 62 13.59 -9.11 3.31
CA GLY A 62 12.91 -10.04 4.22
C GLY A 62 12.39 -9.36 5.49
N SER A 63 13.24 -8.56 6.14
CA SER A 63 12.85 -7.82 7.35
C SER A 63 11.77 -6.76 7.10
N SER A 64 11.83 -6.02 5.98
CA SER A 64 10.79 -5.05 5.62
C SER A 64 9.43 -5.69 5.31
N SER A 65 9.44 -6.89 4.72
CA SER A 65 8.23 -7.66 4.39
C SER A 65 7.41 -8.03 5.64
N ILE A 66 8.07 -8.29 6.78
CA ILE A 66 7.39 -8.56 8.06
C ILE A 66 6.59 -7.32 8.51
N GLY A 67 7.18 -6.12 8.36
CA GLY A 67 6.52 -4.86 8.67
C GLY A 67 5.28 -4.62 7.81
N PHE A 68 5.40 -4.90 6.50
CA PHE A 68 4.26 -4.82 5.59
C PHE A 68 3.15 -5.82 5.94
N ALA A 69 3.49 -7.08 6.22
CA ALA A 69 2.52 -8.09 6.63
C ALA A 69 1.77 -7.69 7.91
N ALA A 70 2.49 -7.16 8.91
CA ALA A 70 1.88 -6.68 10.14
C ALA A 70 0.96 -5.46 9.91
N ALA A 71 1.36 -4.53 9.04
CA ALA A 71 0.54 -3.37 8.69
C ALA A 71 -0.75 -3.79 7.95
N THR A 72 -0.64 -4.67 6.96
CA THR A 72 -1.78 -5.20 6.20
C THR A 72 -2.76 -5.94 7.12
N ALA A 73 -2.27 -6.74 8.05
CA ALA A 73 -3.13 -7.42 9.03
C ALA A 73 -3.90 -6.45 9.92
N ARG A 74 -3.27 -5.34 10.35
CA ARG A 74 -3.93 -4.29 11.15
C ARG A 74 -5.02 -3.56 10.36
N ILE A 75 -4.76 -3.23 9.08
CA ILE A 75 -5.74 -2.58 8.20
C ILE A 75 -6.91 -3.53 7.93
N THR A 76 -6.62 -4.80 7.65
CA THR A 76 -7.63 -5.85 7.42
C THR A 76 -8.51 -6.04 8.66
N TYR A 77 -7.89 -6.09 9.85
CA TYR A 77 -8.60 -6.14 11.12
C TYR A 77 -9.49 -4.91 11.34
N ALA A 78 -8.98 -3.70 11.10
CA ALA A 78 -9.76 -2.48 11.25
C ALA A 78 -10.99 -2.48 10.31
N PHE A 79 -10.81 -2.96 9.08
CA PHE A 79 -11.90 -3.09 8.12
C PHE A 79 -12.91 -4.19 8.51
N ALA A 80 -12.45 -5.29 9.10
CA ALA A 80 -13.30 -6.34 9.65
C ALA A 80 -14.11 -5.85 10.87
N ARG A 81 -13.49 -5.07 11.77
CA ARG A 81 -14.16 -4.44 12.93
C ARG A 81 -15.30 -3.53 12.48
N ASP A 82 -15.14 -2.86 11.36
CA ASP A 82 -16.16 -1.98 10.78
C ASP A 82 -17.14 -2.73 9.87
N GLN A 83 -17.15 -4.07 9.95
CA GLN A 83 -18.02 -4.99 9.20
C GLN A 83 -17.93 -4.88 7.67
N GLY A 84 -16.81 -4.34 7.15
CA GLY A 84 -16.59 -4.14 5.72
C GLY A 84 -16.25 -5.42 4.94
N LEU A 85 -15.83 -6.50 5.62
CA LEU A 85 -15.43 -7.75 4.98
C LEU A 85 -16.48 -8.87 5.08
N PRO A 86 -16.53 -9.80 4.11
CA PRO A 86 -17.18 -11.09 4.31
C PRO A 86 -16.52 -11.81 5.49
N PHE A 87 -17.31 -12.51 6.31
CA PHE A 87 -16.82 -13.18 7.54
C PHE A 87 -16.13 -12.26 8.57
N SER A 88 -16.55 -10.99 8.63
CA SER A 88 -16.04 -9.99 9.58
C SER A 88 -15.96 -10.45 11.04
N GLN A 89 -16.89 -11.31 11.50
CA GLN A 89 -16.89 -11.85 12.87
C GLN A 89 -15.69 -12.76 13.16
N TRP A 90 -15.23 -13.52 12.16
CA TRP A 90 -14.06 -14.39 12.32
C TRP A 90 -12.76 -13.60 12.15
N ILE A 91 -12.69 -12.74 11.14
CA ILE A 91 -11.49 -11.93 10.84
C ILE A 91 -11.24 -10.88 11.94
N GLY A 92 -12.30 -10.30 12.48
CA GLY A 92 -12.27 -9.29 13.54
C GLY A 92 -12.07 -9.86 14.95
N LYS A 93 -11.89 -11.18 15.11
CA LYS A 93 -11.67 -11.77 16.44
C LYS A 93 -10.21 -11.56 16.87
N VAL A 94 -10.01 -10.87 18.00
CA VAL A 94 -8.70 -10.69 18.63
C VAL A 94 -8.48 -11.77 19.68
N ASN A 95 -7.28 -12.35 19.73
CA ASN A 95 -6.92 -13.29 20.78
C ASN A 95 -6.56 -12.53 22.08
N LYS A 96 -7.28 -12.81 23.17
CA LYS A 96 -7.18 -12.13 24.46
C LYS A 96 -5.80 -12.23 25.11
N ASN A 97 -5.04 -13.28 24.82
CA ASN A 97 -3.72 -13.51 25.43
C ASN A 97 -2.58 -12.74 24.74
N ARG A 98 -2.73 -12.41 23.45
CA ARG A 98 -1.67 -11.78 22.65
C ARG A 98 -2.06 -10.39 22.13
N ASN A 99 -3.32 -9.95 22.28
CA ASN A 99 -3.85 -8.69 21.75
C ASN A 99 -3.58 -8.47 20.26
N ILE A 100 -3.40 -9.56 19.50
CA ILE A 100 -3.08 -9.55 18.06
C ILE A 100 -4.21 -10.27 17.31
N PRO A 101 -4.68 -9.73 16.17
CA PRO A 101 -5.68 -10.36 15.32
C PRO A 101 -5.04 -11.48 14.48
N ILE A 102 -4.85 -12.66 15.08
CA ILE A 102 -4.20 -13.82 14.43
C ILE A 102 -4.94 -14.25 13.16
N ASN A 103 -6.28 -14.22 13.17
CA ASN A 103 -7.08 -14.61 12.02
C ASN A 103 -6.86 -13.69 10.81
N ALA A 104 -6.72 -12.38 11.04
CA ALA A 104 -6.41 -11.42 9.98
C ALA A 104 -4.99 -11.66 9.42
N VAL A 105 -4.02 -11.94 10.29
CA VAL A 105 -2.64 -12.29 9.86
C VAL A 105 -2.66 -13.55 9.00
N LEU A 106 -3.31 -14.62 9.47
CA LEU A 106 -3.37 -15.89 8.75
C LEU A 106 -4.07 -15.74 7.40
N LEU A 107 -5.16 -14.97 7.33
CA LEU A 107 -5.86 -14.68 6.07
C LEU A 107 -4.95 -13.95 5.09
N THR A 108 -4.29 -12.86 5.53
CA THR A 108 -3.39 -12.09 4.66
C THR A 108 -2.20 -12.93 4.20
N ALA A 109 -1.63 -13.76 5.07
CA ALA A 109 -0.53 -14.66 4.72
C ALA A 109 -0.98 -15.74 3.72
N ALA A 110 -2.14 -16.35 3.93
CA ALA A 110 -2.70 -17.34 3.02
C ALA A 110 -2.96 -16.74 1.63
N VAL A 111 -3.51 -15.53 1.56
CA VAL A 111 -3.71 -14.81 0.29
C VAL A 111 -2.37 -14.53 -0.39
N SER A 112 -1.36 -14.06 0.33
CA SER A 112 -0.02 -13.82 -0.23
C SER A 112 0.64 -15.10 -0.76
N VAL A 113 0.49 -16.23 -0.06
CA VAL A 113 0.99 -17.53 -0.52
C VAL A 113 0.26 -17.95 -1.80
N LEU A 114 -1.07 -17.90 -1.82
CA LEU A 114 -1.87 -18.25 -2.99
C LEU A 114 -1.52 -17.40 -4.22
N LEU A 115 -1.34 -16.09 -4.04
CA LEU A 115 -0.89 -15.20 -5.12
C LEU A 115 0.52 -15.53 -5.59
N SER A 116 1.41 -15.95 -4.70
CA SER A 116 2.77 -16.36 -5.05
C SER A 116 2.80 -17.68 -5.83
N LEU A 117 1.87 -18.60 -5.56
CA LEU A 117 1.74 -19.87 -6.30
C LEU A 117 1.37 -19.68 -7.78
N ILE A 118 0.75 -18.55 -8.14
CA ILE A 118 0.40 -18.24 -9.54
C ILE A 118 1.65 -18.21 -10.42
N ASN A 119 2.80 -17.81 -9.86
CA ASN A 119 4.07 -17.78 -10.57
C ASN A 119 4.53 -19.18 -11.05
N LEU A 120 4.06 -20.27 -10.41
CA LEU A 120 4.36 -21.63 -10.86
C LEU A 120 3.62 -21.99 -12.15
N GLY A 121 2.45 -21.40 -12.40
CA GLY A 121 1.65 -21.64 -13.60
C GLY A 121 1.99 -20.68 -14.74
N SER A 122 2.10 -19.39 -14.44
CA SER A 122 2.43 -18.37 -15.44
C SER A 122 3.09 -17.15 -14.81
N SER A 123 4.33 -16.88 -15.22
CA SER A 123 5.06 -15.67 -14.84
C SER A 123 4.37 -14.40 -15.36
N SER A 124 3.81 -14.44 -16.57
CA SER A 124 3.05 -13.31 -17.15
C SER A 124 1.81 -12.97 -16.30
N ALA A 125 1.08 -13.99 -15.83
CA ALA A 125 -0.07 -13.78 -14.96
C ALA A 125 0.34 -13.18 -13.60
N PHE A 126 1.44 -13.66 -13.03
CA PHE A 126 1.99 -13.11 -11.78
C PHE A 126 2.39 -11.64 -11.94
N TYR A 127 3.14 -11.29 -12.99
CA TYR A 127 3.53 -9.90 -13.25
C TYR A 127 2.33 -8.98 -13.48
N GLY A 128 1.26 -9.47 -14.12
CA GLY A 128 0.01 -8.73 -14.27
C GLY A 128 -0.69 -8.41 -12.95
N ILE A 129 -0.59 -9.28 -11.94
CA ILE A 129 -1.10 -9.03 -10.59
C ILE A 129 -0.22 -8.02 -9.84
N VAL A 130 1.09 -8.10 -10.02
CA VAL A 130 2.04 -7.15 -9.41
C VAL A 130 1.78 -5.73 -9.92
N THR A 131 1.62 -5.55 -11.23
CA THR A 131 1.31 -4.23 -11.83
C THR A 131 -0.08 -3.74 -11.45
N LEU A 132 -1.06 -4.65 -11.27
CA LEU A 132 -2.35 -4.31 -10.68
C LEU A 132 -2.24 -3.81 -9.24
N GLY A 133 -1.41 -4.46 -8.41
CA GLY A 133 -1.16 -4.03 -7.03
C GLY A 133 -0.58 -2.61 -6.99
N GLN A 134 0.37 -2.31 -7.89
CA GLN A 134 0.92 -0.97 -8.07
C GLN A 134 -0.17 0.04 -8.48
N ALA A 135 -1.04 -0.30 -9.44
CA ALA A 135 -2.13 0.57 -9.86
C ALA A 135 -3.12 0.85 -8.71
N ALA A 136 -3.50 -0.17 -7.94
CA ALA A 136 -4.37 -0.03 -6.78
C ALA A 136 -3.73 0.83 -5.67
N GLN A 137 -2.43 0.68 -5.44
CA GLN A 137 -1.66 1.52 -4.52
C GLN A 137 -1.68 2.99 -4.96
N SER A 138 -1.39 3.27 -6.24
CA SER A 138 -1.44 4.62 -6.81
C SER A 138 -2.83 5.24 -6.69
N LEU A 139 -3.89 4.48 -6.98
CA LEU A 139 -5.27 4.96 -6.80
C LEU A 139 -5.58 5.28 -5.33
N SER A 140 -5.15 4.43 -4.39
CA SER A 140 -5.34 4.68 -2.95
C SER A 140 -4.68 6.00 -2.52
N TYR A 141 -3.49 6.31 -3.03
CA TYR A 141 -2.83 7.59 -2.76
C TYR A 141 -3.56 8.77 -3.39
N ILE A 142 -4.01 8.64 -4.64
CA ILE A 142 -4.82 9.67 -5.30
C ILE A 142 -6.07 9.98 -4.47
N LEU A 143 -6.83 8.96 -4.06
CA LEU A 143 -8.06 9.15 -3.28
C LEU A 143 -7.77 9.80 -1.92
N ALA A 144 -6.75 9.34 -1.20
CA ALA A 144 -6.37 9.92 0.09
C ALA A 144 -5.98 11.40 -0.04
N ILE A 145 -5.07 11.74 -0.97
CA ILE A 145 -4.57 13.11 -1.16
C ILE A 145 -5.68 14.01 -1.71
N ALA A 146 -6.49 13.51 -2.65
CA ALA A 146 -7.62 14.25 -3.22
C ALA A 146 -8.69 14.56 -2.16
N SER A 147 -8.98 13.63 -1.24
CA SER A 147 -9.95 13.88 -0.16
C SER A 147 -9.51 15.01 0.78
N VAL A 148 -8.21 15.07 1.09
CA VAL A 148 -7.60 16.13 1.91
C VAL A 148 -7.57 17.45 1.14
N LEU A 149 -7.24 17.42 -0.15
CA LEU A 149 -7.23 18.61 -1.01
C LEU A 149 -8.63 19.20 -1.16
N TYR A 150 -9.64 18.36 -1.42
CA TYR A 150 -11.04 18.77 -1.51
C TYR A 150 -11.53 19.41 -0.21
N ARG A 151 -11.27 18.79 0.95
CA ARG A 151 -11.61 19.39 2.26
C ARG A 151 -10.89 20.71 2.49
N ARG A 152 -9.61 20.82 2.11
CA ARG A 152 -8.83 22.05 2.27
C ARG A 152 -9.40 23.21 1.43
N ILE A 153 -9.92 22.93 0.23
CA ILE A 153 -10.50 23.93 -0.67
C ILE A 153 -11.92 24.32 -0.23
N LYS A 154 -12.74 23.34 0.14
CA LYS A 154 -14.18 23.58 0.39
C LYS A 154 -14.50 23.97 1.83
N SER A 155 -13.81 23.40 2.81
CA SER A 155 -14.12 23.52 4.24
C SER A 155 -12.85 23.43 5.09
N PRO A 156 -11.92 24.41 4.99
CA PRO A 156 -10.65 24.40 5.68
C PRO A 156 -10.78 24.33 7.22
N GLU A 157 -11.89 24.83 7.78
CA GLU A 157 -12.23 24.79 9.20
C GLU A 157 -12.43 23.38 9.77
N THR A 158 -12.73 22.41 8.91
CA THR A 158 -12.95 21.01 9.32
C THR A 158 -11.66 20.21 9.46
N LEU A 159 -10.52 20.76 9.06
CA LEU A 159 -9.23 20.10 9.17
C LEU A 159 -8.65 20.29 10.58
N PRO A 160 -8.31 19.20 11.30
CA PRO A 160 -7.68 19.32 12.61
C PRO A 160 -6.33 20.04 12.51
N LYS A 161 -5.96 20.78 13.56
CA LYS A 161 -4.66 21.48 13.63
C LYS A 161 -3.53 20.45 13.51
N ALA A 162 -2.79 20.51 12.40
CA ALA A 162 -1.67 19.62 12.18
C ALA A 162 -0.50 19.99 13.10
N ARG A 163 0.13 19.00 13.75
CA ARG A 163 1.36 19.18 14.55
C ARG A 163 2.50 19.81 13.75
N TRP A 164 2.45 19.64 12.42
CA TRP A 164 3.34 20.26 11.47
C TRP A 164 2.55 20.75 10.26
N SER A 165 2.74 22.02 9.91
CA SER A 165 2.10 22.64 8.75
C SER A 165 3.13 22.93 7.67
N LEU A 166 2.75 22.77 6.40
CA LEU A 166 3.57 23.11 5.23
C LEU A 166 3.68 24.63 4.98
N GLY A 167 3.33 25.45 5.98
CA GLY A 167 3.31 26.91 5.90
C GLY A 167 1.99 27.45 5.34
N GLY A 168 2.05 28.58 4.65
CA GLY A 168 0.87 29.30 4.15
C GLY A 168 -0.03 28.45 3.24
N TYR A 169 -1.33 28.79 3.21
CA TYR A 169 -2.41 28.01 2.60
C TYR A 169 -2.12 27.47 1.19
N TRP A 170 -1.44 28.24 0.33
CA TRP A 170 -1.14 27.87 -1.05
C TRP A 170 -0.08 26.76 -1.19
N ARG A 171 0.88 26.66 -0.27
CA ARG A 171 1.95 25.65 -0.32
C ARG A 171 1.42 24.20 -0.27
N PRO A 172 0.59 23.80 0.71
CA PRO A 172 0.03 22.45 0.74
C PRO A 172 -0.92 22.17 -0.43
N VAL A 173 -1.62 23.17 -0.95
CA VAL A 173 -2.48 23.01 -2.14
C VAL A 173 -1.64 22.62 -3.35
N ILE A 174 -0.59 23.37 -3.66
CA ILE A 174 0.30 23.10 -4.80
C ILE A 174 0.96 21.72 -4.65
N ILE A 175 1.49 21.40 -3.47
CA ILE A 175 2.17 20.12 -3.21
C ILE A 175 1.20 18.94 -3.38
N ASN A 176 -0.02 19.05 -2.86
CA ASN A 176 -1.03 17.99 -3.00
C ASN A 176 -1.43 17.82 -4.48
N THR A 177 -1.61 18.91 -5.22
CA THR A 177 -1.93 18.84 -6.65
C THR A 177 -0.80 18.17 -7.43
N LEU A 178 0.47 18.56 -7.20
CA LEU A 178 1.62 17.91 -7.84
C LEU A 178 1.72 16.42 -7.51
N ALA A 179 1.46 16.05 -6.26
CA ALA A 179 1.45 14.65 -5.83
C ALA A 179 0.34 13.84 -6.52
N ILE A 180 -0.85 14.42 -6.69
CA ILE A 180 -1.95 13.79 -7.44
C ILE A 180 -1.56 13.61 -8.90
N THR A 181 -1.02 14.65 -9.55
CA THR A 181 -0.60 14.58 -10.96
C THR A 181 0.47 13.51 -11.18
N PHE A 182 1.48 13.44 -10.30
CA PHE A 182 2.53 12.42 -10.37
C PHE A 182 1.99 11.00 -10.13
N SER A 183 1.10 10.85 -9.15
CA SER A 183 0.45 9.56 -8.86
C SER A 183 -0.47 9.12 -10.01
N MET A 184 -1.15 10.08 -10.67
CA MET A 184 -1.99 9.82 -11.84
C MET A 184 -1.16 9.36 -13.04
N ASN A 185 -0.01 9.99 -13.28
CA ASN A 185 0.94 9.52 -14.29
C ASN A 185 1.37 8.07 -14.00
N SER A 186 1.76 7.78 -12.77
CA SER A 186 2.16 6.42 -12.34
C SER A 186 1.02 5.40 -12.53
N PHE A 187 -0.22 5.81 -12.24
CA PHE A 187 -1.41 4.98 -12.42
C PHE A 187 -1.64 4.63 -13.90
N ILE A 188 -1.54 5.60 -14.80
CA ILE A 188 -1.71 5.38 -16.25
C ILE A 188 -0.65 4.41 -16.78
N TRP A 189 0.62 4.64 -16.43
CA TRP A 189 1.73 3.79 -16.90
C TRP A 189 1.72 2.38 -16.31
N SER A 190 0.99 2.14 -15.21
CA SER A 190 0.88 0.79 -14.62
C SER A 190 0.10 -0.20 -15.51
N PHE A 191 -0.74 0.31 -16.41
CA PHE A 191 -1.51 -0.51 -17.36
C PHE A 191 -0.82 -0.68 -18.71
N SER A 192 0.25 0.06 -18.97
CA SER A 192 0.98 -0.01 -20.24
C SER A 192 1.73 -1.34 -20.39
N PRO A 193 1.88 -1.84 -21.63
CA PRO A 193 2.77 -2.97 -21.92
C PRO A 193 4.24 -2.56 -21.76
N PRO A 194 5.15 -3.49 -21.43
CA PRO A 194 6.56 -3.16 -21.20
C PRO A 194 7.34 -2.90 -22.50
N THR A 195 6.89 -3.46 -23.64
CA THR A 195 7.47 -3.16 -24.97
C THR A 195 6.39 -3.03 -26.04
N LEU A 196 6.71 -2.31 -27.11
CA LEU A 196 5.87 -2.19 -28.31
C LEU A 196 6.59 -2.87 -29.49
N PRO A 197 5.87 -3.54 -30.41
CA PRO A 197 4.41 -3.71 -30.50
C PRO A 197 3.84 -4.75 -29.52
N VAL A 198 2.54 -4.63 -29.19
CA VAL A 198 1.86 -5.56 -28.27
C VAL A 198 1.63 -6.89 -28.95
N THR A 199 2.18 -7.96 -28.36
CA THR A 199 1.94 -9.35 -28.74
C THR A 199 1.10 -10.06 -27.67
N THR A 200 0.55 -11.23 -27.98
CA THR A 200 -0.20 -12.06 -27.02
C THR A 200 0.62 -12.46 -25.81
N THR A 201 1.94 -12.53 -25.94
CA THR A 201 2.89 -12.81 -24.86
C THR A 201 3.28 -11.59 -24.04
N ASN A 202 3.16 -10.39 -24.59
CA ASN A 202 3.58 -9.13 -23.96
C ASN A 202 2.43 -8.25 -23.46
N PHE A 203 1.20 -8.72 -23.62
CA PHE A 203 0.02 -8.01 -23.15
C PHE A 203 0.00 -7.94 -21.62
N ASN A 204 -0.23 -6.74 -21.07
CA ASN A 204 -0.37 -6.53 -19.64
C ASN A 204 -1.84 -6.71 -19.22
N PRO A 205 -2.22 -7.82 -18.53
CA PRO A 205 -3.61 -8.09 -18.19
C PRO A 205 -4.14 -7.25 -17.01
N SER A 206 -3.30 -6.38 -16.41
CA SER A 206 -3.62 -5.65 -15.19
C SER A 206 -4.87 -4.77 -15.31
N GLY A 207 -5.13 -4.17 -16.47
CA GLY A 207 -6.31 -3.33 -16.70
C GLY A 207 -7.61 -4.12 -16.56
N ALA A 208 -7.69 -5.28 -17.20
CA ALA A 208 -8.87 -6.16 -17.10
C ALA A 208 -9.07 -6.69 -15.68
N LEU A 209 -7.97 -7.13 -15.04
CA LEU A 209 -8.00 -7.59 -13.65
C LEU A 209 -8.44 -6.47 -12.69
N PHE A 210 -8.03 -5.24 -12.95
CA PHE A 210 -8.36 -4.08 -12.13
C PHE A 210 -9.86 -3.74 -12.21
N VAL A 211 -10.43 -3.74 -13.42
CA VAL A 211 -11.89 -3.57 -13.60
C VAL A 211 -12.64 -4.72 -12.91
N GLY A 212 -12.19 -5.96 -13.05
CA GLY A 212 -12.78 -7.11 -12.36
C GLY A 212 -12.76 -6.94 -10.83
N ALA A 213 -11.63 -6.53 -10.27
CA ALA A 213 -11.50 -6.25 -8.85
C ALA A 213 -12.42 -5.12 -8.39
N LEU A 214 -12.53 -4.02 -9.16
CA LEU A 214 -13.45 -2.92 -8.87
C LEU A 214 -14.92 -3.37 -8.87
N VAL A 215 -15.33 -4.17 -9.85
CA VAL A 215 -16.69 -4.71 -9.91
C VAL A 215 -16.98 -5.59 -8.70
N LEU A 216 -16.04 -6.47 -8.29
CA LEU A 216 -16.18 -7.28 -7.08
C LEU A 216 -16.27 -6.42 -5.81
N MET A 217 -15.46 -5.37 -5.71
CA MET A 217 -15.53 -4.42 -4.59
C MET A 217 -16.87 -3.68 -4.55
N MET A 218 -17.36 -3.19 -5.69
CA MET A 218 -18.67 -2.54 -5.77
C MET A 218 -19.81 -3.50 -5.44
N ALA A 219 -19.77 -4.73 -5.95
CA ALA A 219 -20.77 -5.75 -5.65
C ALA A 219 -20.84 -6.05 -4.15
N THR A 220 -19.69 -6.31 -3.52
CA THR A 220 -19.62 -6.55 -2.06
C THR A 220 -20.07 -5.33 -1.25
N TYR A 221 -19.79 -4.11 -1.73
CA TYR A 221 -20.27 -2.88 -1.11
C TYR A 221 -21.81 -2.76 -1.17
N PHE A 222 -22.41 -2.92 -2.35
CA PHE A 222 -23.87 -2.79 -2.52
C PHE A 222 -24.65 -3.90 -1.84
N LEU A 223 -24.15 -5.14 -1.87
CA LEU A 223 -24.84 -6.30 -1.30
C LEU A 223 -24.79 -6.32 0.23
N ARG A 224 -23.68 -5.87 0.83
CA ARG A 224 -23.43 -6.03 2.27
C ARG A 224 -23.03 -4.73 2.96
N ALA A 225 -21.96 -4.09 2.50
CA ALA A 225 -21.34 -3.01 3.26
C ALA A 225 -22.27 -1.80 3.41
N LYS A 226 -23.06 -1.43 2.41
CA LYS A 226 -24.03 -0.32 2.49
C LYS A 226 -25.03 -0.47 3.66
N ARG A 227 -25.33 -1.69 4.09
CA ARG A 227 -26.31 -1.99 5.16
C ARG A 227 -25.68 -2.10 6.55
N LEU A 228 -24.40 -2.46 6.63
CA LEU A 228 -23.72 -2.82 7.88
C LEU A 228 -22.58 -1.87 8.26
N TYR A 229 -22.04 -1.13 7.28
CA TYR A 229 -20.89 -0.26 7.48
C TYR A 229 -21.29 1.01 8.22
N VAL A 230 -20.72 1.19 9.40
CA VAL A 230 -20.86 2.42 10.18
C VAL A 230 -19.57 3.23 10.01
N PRO A 231 -19.61 4.43 9.41
CA PRO A 231 -18.42 5.22 9.18
C PRO A 231 -17.81 5.68 10.52
N PRO A 232 -16.47 5.74 10.65
CA PRO A 232 -15.81 6.14 11.89
C PRO A 232 -16.27 7.50 12.43
N VAL A 233 -16.61 8.44 11.54
CA VAL A 233 -17.07 9.79 11.91
C VAL A 233 -18.45 9.77 12.56
N ALA A 234 -19.33 8.83 12.20
CA ALA A 234 -20.63 8.68 12.88
C ALA A 234 -20.43 8.21 14.33
N ARG A 235 -19.45 7.33 14.57
CA ARG A 235 -19.15 6.83 15.93
C ARG A 235 -18.56 7.90 16.87
N THR A 236 -17.92 8.94 16.33
CA THR A 236 -17.30 10.01 17.13
C THR A 236 -18.16 11.27 17.23
N ARG A 237 -19.17 11.44 16.36
CA ARG A 237 -20.01 12.65 16.33
C ARG A 237 -21.16 12.60 17.34
N ASP A 238 -21.63 11.40 17.69
CA ASP A 238 -22.75 11.19 18.60
C ASP A 238 -22.34 11.03 20.08
N THR A 239 -21.06 11.23 20.41
CA THR A 239 -20.56 11.12 21.79
C THR A 239 -20.19 12.49 22.35
N PRO A 240 -21.11 13.20 23.03
CA PRO A 240 -20.73 14.22 23.98
C PRO A 240 -20.14 13.49 25.20
N ASN A 241 -18.88 13.78 25.51
CA ASN A 241 -18.22 13.48 26.78
C ASN A 241 -17.96 11.98 27.08
N TRP A 242 -16.72 11.55 26.82
CA TRP A 242 -15.82 10.58 27.51
C TRP A 242 -16.34 9.27 28.17
N ASN A 243 -17.64 8.99 28.28
CA ASN A 243 -18.14 7.79 28.95
C ASN A 243 -18.64 6.74 27.95
N LEU A 244 -17.73 5.89 27.47
CA LEU A 244 -18.00 4.80 26.51
C LEU A 244 -18.58 3.51 27.16
N SER A 245 -18.92 3.53 28.45
CA SER A 245 -19.37 2.33 29.19
C SER A 245 -20.69 1.74 28.66
N HIS A 246 -21.58 2.59 28.13
CA HIS A 246 -22.90 2.21 27.62
C HIS A 246 -22.88 1.50 26.25
N LEU A 247 -21.74 1.50 25.54
CA LEU A 247 -21.58 0.78 24.27
C LEU A 247 -21.17 -0.69 24.46
N SER A 248 -20.85 -1.11 25.69
CA SER A 248 -20.49 -2.50 26.00
C SER A 248 -21.70 -3.45 26.09
N THR A 249 -22.92 -2.91 26.19
CA THR A 249 -24.08 -3.70 26.60
C THR A 249 -24.78 -4.46 25.47
N GLY A 250 -24.33 -4.35 24.22
CA GLY A 250 -24.98 -5.01 23.07
C GLY A 250 -24.07 -5.58 21.98
N GLN A 251 -22.78 -5.24 21.99
CA GLN A 251 -21.80 -5.83 21.08
C GLN A 251 -20.56 -6.17 21.91
N ASN A 252 -20.08 -7.41 21.81
CA ASN A 252 -18.81 -7.90 22.39
C ASN A 252 -17.58 -7.16 21.77
N ILE A 253 -17.54 -5.84 21.88
CA ILE A 253 -16.47 -4.97 21.41
C ILE A 253 -16.02 -4.16 22.61
N GLN A 254 -15.06 -4.71 23.33
CA GLN A 254 -14.42 -4.02 24.45
C GLN A 254 -13.50 -2.94 23.86
N PHE A 255 -13.94 -1.68 23.91
CA PHE A 255 -13.09 -0.55 23.57
C PHE A 255 -12.00 -0.40 24.64
N LEU A 256 -10.74 -0.25 24.21
CA LEU A 256 -9.63 0.06 25.08
C LEU A 256 -9.87 1.46 25.66
N THR A 257 -10.26 1.53 26.93
CA THR A 257 -10.22 2.75 27.74
C THR A 257 -8.75 3.15 27.87
N ILE A 258 -8.37 4.28 27.28
CA ILE A 258 -7.08 4.90 27.55
C ILE A 258 -7.21 5.50 28.97
N PRO A 259 -6.37 5.12 29.95
CA PRO A 259 -6.43 5.73 31.28
C PRO A 259 -6.15 7.23 31.19
N GLU A 260 -6.92 8.05 31.92
CA GLU A 260 -6.79 9.52 31.96
C GLU A 260 -5.58 10.03 32.76
N GLU A 261 -4.49 9.27 32.78
CA GLU A 261 -3.23 9.72 33.38
C GLU A 261 -2.20 9.83 32.27
N PHE A 262 -2.05 11.06 31.72
CA PHE A 262 -0.81 11.75 31.28
C PHE A 262 -1.14 12.94 30.37
#